data_AF-A0A835JUD5-F1
#
_entry.id   AF-A0A835JUD5-F1
#
_cell.length_a   1.000
_cell.length_b   1.000
_cell.length_c   1.000
_cell.angle_alpha   90.00
_cell.angle_beta   90.00
_cell.angle_gamma   90.00
#
_symmetry.space_group_name_H-M   'P 1'
#
loop_
_entity.id
_entity.type
_entity.pdbx_description
1 polymer ?
#
loop_
_entity_poly.entity_id
_entity_poly.type
_entity_poly.pdbx_seq_one_letter_code
_entity_poly.pdbx_strand_id
1 'polypeptide(L)' 'MVSRILQISGEKAGEEQAKNDKWHRVERVTGKFLRRCRLPDNAKMDQIKATKENGVLTVIVPKEEEKKPEVKAIDISG' A
#
# COMPACT_ATOMS: atom_id res chain seq x y z
N MET A 1 12.18 19.63 -1.32
CA MET A 1 12.43 18.18 -1.46
C MET A 1 11.08 17.49 -1.45
N VAL A 2 10.63 16.92 -2.57
CA VAL A 2 9.30 16.28 -2.66
C VAL A 2 9.39 14.88 -2.04
N SER A 3 8.64 14.61 -0.97
CA SER A 3 8.60 13.30 -0.33
C SER A 3 7.84 12.30 -1.21
N ARG A 4 8.51 11.22 -1.66
CA ARG A 4 7.93 10.12 -2.46
C ARG A 4 7.48 8.93 -1.61
N ILE A 5 6.90 9.23 -0.45
CA ILE A 5 6.41 8.22 0.48
C ILE A 5 4.89 8.12 0.34
N LEU A 6 4.41 6.96 -0.10
CA LEU A 6 2.99 6.63 0.00
C LEU A 6 2.71 6.20 1.44
N GLN A 7 1.79 6.92 2.08
CA GLN A 7 1.34 6.67 3.44
C GLN A 7 -0.09 6.16 3.44
N ILE A 8 -0.33 5.03 4.10
CA ILE A 8 -1.65 4.45 4.30
C ILE A 8 -1.88 4.39 5.81
N SER A 9 -2.91 5.10 6.27
CA SER A 9 -3.29 5.14 7.69
C SER A 9 -4.79 4.98 7.86
N GLY A 10 -5.19 4.43 8.99
CA GLY A 10 -6.59 4.31 9.36
C GLY A 10 -6.77 3.74 10.75
N GLU A 11 -8.02 3.56 11.14
CA GLU A 11 -8.40 2.96 12.41
C GLU A 11 -9.45 1.90 12.15
N LYS A 12 -9.23 0.70 12.68
CA LYS A 12 -10.24 -0.34 12.72
C LYS A 12 -10.96 -0.26 14.06
N ALA A 13 -12.16 0.32 14.05
CA ALA A 13 -13.01 0.37 15.24
C ALA A 13 -13.27 -1.04 15.78
N GLY A 14 -13.39 -1.15 17.09
CA GLY A 14 -13.90 -2.36 17.72
C GLY A 14 -15.38 -2.56 17.43
N GLU A 15 -15.84 -3.79 17.58
CA GLU A 15 -17.27 -4.11 17.53
C GLU A 15 -17.93 -3.54 18.80
N GLU A 16 -19.07 -2.86 18.65
CA GLU A 16 -19.84 -2.34 19.80
C GLU A 16 -20.46 -3.49 20.58
N GLN A 17 -20.34 -3.46 21.91
CA GLN A 17 -21.00 -4.43 22.79
C GLN A 17 -22.32 -3.86 23.30
N ALA A 18 -23.42 -4.59 23.09
CA ALA A 18 -24.65 -4.31 23.81
C ALA A 18 -24.49 -4.70 25.29
N LYS A 19 -25.25 -4.06 26.19
CA LYS A 19 -25.14 -4.28 27.65
C LYS A 19 -25.30 -5.74 28.13
N ASN A 20 -25.84 -6.62 27.27
CA ASN A 20 -26.08 -8.03 27.58
C ASN A 20 -25.20 -8.99 26.76
N ASP A 21 -24.24 -8.50 25.97
CA ASP A 21 -23.36 -9.36 25.19
C ASP A 21 -22.25 -9.94 26.05
N LYS A 22 -22.10 -11.27 26.02
CA LYS A 22 -21.00 -11.98 26.69
C LYS A 22 -20.06 -12.57 25.64
N TRP A 23 -18.87 -12.00 25.57
CA TRP A 23 -17.81 -12.46 24.69
C TRP A 23 -16.98 -13.54 25.40
N HIS A 24 -16.95 -14.74 24.83
CA HIS A 24 -16.09 -15.81 25.33
C HIS A 24 -14.64 -15.69 24.83
N ARG A 25 -14.45 -15.05 23.67
CA ARG A 25 -13.14 -14.88 23.04
C ARG A 25 -13.15 -13.72 22.04
N VAL A 26 -12.04 -12.99 21.97
CA VAL A 26 -11.79 -11.92 20.99
C VAL A 26 -10.50 -12.27 20.26
N GLU A 27 -10.57 -12.44 18.93
CA GLU A 27 -9.39 -12.76 18.10
C GLU A 27 -9.05 -11.64 17.11
N ARG A 28 -10.03 -10.80 16.78
CA ARG A 28 -9.86 -9.72 15.81
C ARG A 28 -9.18 -8.53 16.47
N VAL A 29 -8.02 -8.15 15.94
CA VAL A 29 -7.31 -6.93 16.34
C VAL A 29 -8.09 -5.70 15.88
N THR A 30 -8.14 -4.70 16.74
CA THR A 30 -8.72 -3.37 16.53
C THR A 30 -7.64 -2.30 16.76
N GLY A 31 -7.91 -1.07 16.36
CA GLY A 31 -7.04 0.07 16.60
C GLY A 31 -6.43 0.69 15.34
N LYS A 32 -5.49 1.61 15.57
CA LYS A 32 -4.88 2.44 14.54
C LYS A 32 -3.76 1.71 13.81
N PHE A 33 -3.64 1.95 12.51
CA PHE A 33 -2.55 1.44 11.70
C PHE A 33 -1.93 2.54 10.84
N LEU A 34 -0.63 2.37 10.58
CA LEU A 34 0.16 3.18 9.66
C LEU A 34 1.09 2.26 8.88
N ARG A 35 1.10 2.41 7.57
CA ARG A 35 2.04 1.75 6.65
C ARG A 35 2.60 2.81 5.71
N ARG A 36 3.90 2.70 5.42
CA ARG A 36 4.61 3.60 4.52
C ARG A 36 5.41 2.77 3.54
N CYS A 37 5.32 3.10 2.25
CA CYS A 37 6.21 2.55 1.24
C CYS A 37 6.83 3.68 0.43
N ARG A 38 8.11 3.51 0.09
CA ARG A 38 8.80 4.44 -0.81
C ARG A 38 8.43 4.07 -2.24
N LEU A 39 7.97 5.05 -3.00
CA LEU A 39 7.65 4.88 -4.41
C LEU A 39 8.91 5.06 -5.25
N PRO A 40 9.00 4.38 -6.42
CA PRO A 40 10.11 4.56 -7.34
C PRO A 40 10.11 5.96 -7.93
N ASP A 41 11.23 6.32 -8.56
CA ASP A 41 11.43 7.70 -9.02
C ASP A 41 10.56 8.10 -10.22
N ASN A 42 10.08 7.11 -10.97
CA ASN A 42 9.19 7.26 -12.10
C ASN A 42 7.71 7.08 -11.75
N ALA A 43 7.33 7.16 -10.48
CA ALA A 43 5.93 7.12 -10.09
C ALA A 43 5.21 8.43 -10.50
N LYS A 44 4.08 8.30 -11.21
CA LYS A 44 3.18 9.43 -11.53
C LYS A 44 2.32 9.77 -10.31
N MET A 45 2.86 10.59 -9.42
CA MET A 45 2.27 10.92 -8.12
C MET A 45 0.90 11.61 -8.21
N ASP A 46 0.64 12.31 -9.30
CA ASP A 46 -0.61 13.00 -9.65
C ASP A 46 -1.71 12.05 -10.13
N GLN A 47 -1.37 10.81 -10.49
CA GLN A 47 -2.29 9.84 -11.11
C GLN A 47 -2.56 8.62 -10.22
N ILE A 48 -2.28 8.73 -8.93
CA ILE A 48 -2.57 7.66 -7.97
C ILE A 48 -4.08 7.47 -7.86
N LYS A 49 -4.52 6.22 -7.93
CA LYS A 49 -5.92 5.83 -7.75
C LYS A 49 -6.04 4.83 -6.60
N ALA A 50 -7.13 4.90 -5.86
CA ALA A 50 -7.42 3.95 -4.79
C ALA A 50 -8.87 3.47 -4.85
N THR A 51 -9.09 2.18 -4.65
CA THR A 51 -10.41 1.56 -4.57
C THR A 51 -10.47 0.63 -3.37
N LYS A 52 -11.64 0.55 -2.73
CA LYS A 52 -11.88 -0.37 -1.61
C LYS A 52 -13.03 -1.29 -1.96
N GLU A 53 -12.78 -2.58 -1.92
CA GLU A 53 -13.77 -3.60 -2.25
C GLU A 53 -13.58 -4.81 -1.33
N ASN A 54 -14.68 -5.34 -0.78
CA ASN A 54 -14.68 -6.53 0.09
C ASN A 54 -13.64 -6.49 1.24
N GLY A 55 -13.42 -5.31 1.81
CA GLY A 55 -12.47 -5.12 2.92
C GLY A 55 -11.00 -4.94 2.51
N VAL A 56 -10.70 -4.95 1.20
CA VAL A 56 -9.34 -4.76 0.66
C VAL A 56 -9.23 -3.37 0.05
N LEU A 57 -8.18 -2.62 0.43
CA LEU A 57 -7.81 -1.36 -0.21
C LEU A 57 -6.73 -1.62 -1.26
N THR A 58 -7.04 -1.32 -2.52
CA THR A 58 -6.11 -1.41 -3.64
C THR A 58 -5.67 0.00 -4.03
N VAL A 59 -4.35 0.24 -4.03
CA VAL A 59 -3.76 1.52 -4.47
C VAL A 59 -2.94 1.27 -5.72
N ILE A 60 -3.28 1.96 -6.81
CA ILE A 60 -2.62 1.86 -8.10
C ILE A 60 -1.79 3.13 -8.29
N VAL A 61 -0.48 2.94 -8.47
CA VAL A 61 0.49 4.01 -8.74
C VAL A 61 1.07 3.77 -10.14
N PRO A 62 0.60 4.51 -11.16
CA PRO A 62 1.16 4.40 -12.51
C PRO A 62 2.64 4.81 -12.53
N LYS A 63 3.40 4.18 -13.42
CA LYS A 63 4.78 4.58 -13.71
C LYS A 63 4.86 5.39 -15.00
N GLU A 64 5.80 6.30 -15.08
CA GLU A 64 6.26 6.90 -16.33
C GLU A 64 6.92 5.83 -17.20
N GLU A 65 6.69 5.96 -18.50
CA GLU A 65 7.31 5.07 -19.46
C GLU A 65 8.77 5.50 -19.65
N GLU A 66 9.68 4.73 -19.07
CA GLU A 66 11.10 4.95 -19.24
C GLU A 66 11.60 4.18 -20.46
N LYS A 67 12.51 4.79 -21.23
CA LYS A 67 13.23 4.07 -22.27
C LYS A 67 13.98 2.93 -21.61
N LYS A 68 13.61 1.69 -21.95
CA LYS A 68 14.34 0.50 -21.48
C LYS A 68 15.81 0.66 -21.90
N PRO A 69 16.77 0.53 -20.96
CA PRO A 69 18.16 0.55 -21.36
C PRO A 69 18.41 -0.59 -22.35
N GLU A 70 19.11 -0.30 -23.44
CA GLU A 70 19.53 -1.34 -24.38
C GLU A 70 20.45 -2.30 -23.64
N VAL A 71 20.01 -3.56 -23.55
CA VAL A 71 20.84 -4.64 -23.00
C VAL A 71 21.95 -4.90 -24.02
N LYS A 72 23.19 -4.56 -23.65
CA LYS A 72 24.36 -4.92 -24.44
C LYS A 72 24.83 -6.31 -24.03
N ALA A 73 24.85 -7.25 -24.98
CA ALA A 73 25.55 -8.51 -24.79
C ALA A 73 27.05 -8.23 -24.65
N ILE A 74 27.66 -8.77 -23.60
CA ILE A 74 29.11 -8.75 -23.41
C ILE A 74 29.58 -10.19 -23.52
N ASP A 75 30.34 -10.48 -24.58
CA ASP A 75 30.98 -11.77 -24.73
C ASP A 75 32.13 -11.91 -23.72
N ILE A 76 32.15 -13.02 -22.99
CA ILE A 76 33.23 -13.36 -22.07
C ILE A 76 34.12 -14.40 -22.79
N SER A 77 35.32 -13.97 -23.19
CA SER A 77 36.35 -14.87 -23.72
C SER A 77 37.18 -15.47 -22.59
N GLY A 78 37.32 -16.79 -22.57
CA GLY A 78 38.29 -17.53 -21.76
C GLY A 78 39.52 -17.93 -22.55
#